data_AF-A0A952K017-F1
#
_entry.id   AF-A0A952K017-F1
#
_cell.length_a   1.000
_cell.length_b   1.000
_cell.length_c   1.000
_cell.angle_alpha   90.00
_cell.angle_beta   90.00
_cell.angle_gamma   90.00
#
_symmetry.space_group_name_H-M   'P 1'
#
loop_
_entity.id
_entity.type
_entity.pdbx_description
1 polymer ?
#
loop_
_entity_poly.entity_id
_entity_poly.type
_entity_poly.pdbx_seq_one_letter_code
_entity_poly.pdbx_strand_id
1 'polypeptide(L)'
;MDKLKKIWEAILKIWKDPVWSKVISAGIILLIATIWARYSNYSWQEIYDFFILLLTYKLPIFVFLSIIGLYFLTKLLIRLFKKKIDPIWDEQVGNYKFKELYQILSNQNFPVETVGMSWSGRKPPEEDLLTMFHSYITFFNRGLNLDDNLDDGGYLYGVLAPKLVGYGLLDKIETKNLQIDVMDIKYQTSEIGQKFYALLEKTLYLKSNKKSPNR
;
A
#
# COMPACT_ATOMS: atom_id res chain seq x y z
N MET A 1 18.76 23.00 15.21
CA MET A 1 17.70 22.05 14.85
C MET A 1 17.38 21.06 15.98
N ASP A 2 18.39 20.52 16.68
CA ASP A 2 18.18 19.53 17.77
C ASP A 2 17.39 20.00 18.99
N LYS A 3 17.44 21.28 19.36
CA LYS A 3 16.72 21.79 20.54
C LYS A 3 15.19 21.76 20.35
N LEU A 4 14.70 22.07 19.15
CA LEU A 4 13.26 22.02 18.83
C LEU A 4 12.74 20.58 18.79
N LYS A 5 13.53 19.65 18.27
CA LYS A 5 13.17 18.23 18.23
C LYS A 5 13.07 17.64 19.65
N LYS A 6 14.00 17.97 20.54
CA LYS A 6 13.96 17.56 21.95
C LYS A 6 12.75 18.12 22.71
N ILE A 7 12.38 19.38 22.45
CA ILE A 7 11.18 20.00 23.05
C ILE A 7 9.91 19.31 22.52
N TRP A 8 9.85 19.02 21.22
CA TRP A 8 8.71 18.34 20.60
C TRP A 8 8.50 16.91 21.13
N GLU A 9 9.59 16.16 21.30
CA GLU A 9 9.55 14.81 21.89
C GLU A 9 9.10 14.83 23.35
N ALA A 10 9.51 15.85 24.13
CA ALA A 10 9.05 16.04 25.51
C ALA A 10 7.55 16.35 25.59
N ILE A 11 7.03 17.22 24.71
CA ILE A 11 5.60 17.56 24.64
C ILE A 11 4.78 16.32 24.26
N LEU A 12 5.22 15.54 23.27
CA LEU A 12 4.54 14.29 22.87
C LEU A 12 4.52 13.26 24.00
N LYS A 13 5.57 13.19 24.81
CA LYS A 13 5.63 12.27 25.96
C LYS A 13 4.61 12.65 27.04
N ILE A 14 4.50 13.94 27.35
CA ILE A 14 3.51 14.47 28.31
C ILE A 14 2.08 14.30 27.77
N TRP A 15 1.88 14.48 26.46
CA TRP A 15 0.57 14.37 25.83
C TRP A 15 0.06 12.92 25.72
N LYS A 16 0.96 11.93 25.66
CA LYS A 16 0.61 10.50 25.65
C LYS A 16 0.39 9.92 27.05
N ASP A 17 0.75 10.65 28.10
CA ASP A 17 0.51 10.21 29.47
C ASP A 17 -0.99 10.33 29.80
N PRO A 18 -1.67 9.22 30.18
CA PRO A 18 -3.12 9.19 30.39
C PRO A 18 -3.60 10.08 31.53
N VAL A 19 -2.72 10.50 32.44
CA VAL A 19 -3.05 11.41 33.54
C VAL A 19 -2.87 12.86 33.10
N TRP A 20 -1.70 13.20 32.54
CA TRP A 20 -1.39 14.58 32.16
C TRP A 20 -2.17 15.07 30.93
N SER A 21 -2.48 14.19 29.98
CA SER A 21 -3.34 14.52 28.84
C SER A 21 -4.73 15.01 29.26
N LYS A 22 -5.30 14.41 30.32
CA LYS A 22 -6.60 14.82 30.88
C LYS A 22 -6.51 16.17 31.60
N VAL A 23 -5.43 16.39 32.37
CA VAL A 23 -5.19 17.65 33.07
C VAL A 23 -4.99 18.80 32.07
N ILE A 24 -4.21 18.58 31.02
CA ILE A 24 -3.97 19.56 29.96
C ILE A 24 -5.27 19.84 29.19
N SER A 25 -6.05 18.81 28.87
CA SER A 25 -7.33 18.97 28.18
C SER A 25 -8.34 19.75 29.03
N ALA A 26 -8.44 19.44 30.33
CA ALA A 26 -9.28 20.19 31.26
C ALA A 26 -8.81 21.64 31.40
N GLY A 27 -7.48 21.87 31.43
CA GLY A 27 -6.88 23.20 31.44
C GLY A 27 -7.19 24.01 30.18
N ILE A 28 -7.13 23.40 28.99
CA ILE A 28 -7.49 24.04 27.71
C ILE A 28 -8.98 24.37 27.68
N ILE A 29 -9.85 23.46 28.11
CA ILE A 29 -11.29 23.69 28.19
C ILE A 29 -11.59 24.84 29.16
N LEU A 30 -10.94 24.86 30.32
CA LEU A 30 -11.08 25.93 31.30
C LEU A 30 -10.58 27.27 30.73
N LEU A 31 -9.46 27.29 30.01
CA LEU A 31 -8.94 28.48 29.34
C LEU A 31 -9.89 29.01 28.28
N ILE A 32 -10.43 28.13 27.42
CA ILE A 32 -11.41 28.49 26.39
C ILE A 32 -12.69 29.02 27.06
N ALA A 33 -13.18 28.35 28.10
CA ALA A 33 -14.34 28.79 28.87
C ALA A 33 -14.11 30.16 29.53
N THR A 34 -12.90 30.42 30.04
CA THR A 34 -12.55 31.70 30.70
C THR A 34 -12.39 32.83 29.70
N ILE A 35 -11.78 32.55 28.53
CA ILE A 35 -11.66 33.50 27.43
C ILE A 35 -13.05 33.84 26.87
N TRP A 36 -13.91 32.83 26.70
CA TRP A 36 -15.27 33.01 26.21
C TRP A 36 -16.14 33.78 27.22
N ALA A 37 -16.08 33.41 28.50
CA ALA A 37 -16.71 34.15 29.60
C ALA A 37 -16.31 35.64 29.63
N ARG A 38 -15.01 35.93 29.45
CA ARG A 38 -14.48 37.30 29.40
C ARG A 38 -14.89 38.06 28.14
N TYR A 39 -15.05 37.38 27.00
CA TYR A 39 -15.44 37.98 25.74
C TYR A 39 -16.95 38.29 25.67
N SER A 40 -17.76 37.49 26.35
CA SER A 40 -19.21 37.55 26.26
C SER A 40 -19.89 38.46 27.29
N ASN A 41 -19.14 39.17 28.14
CA ASN A 41 -19.66 40.01 29.24
C ASN A 41 -20.66 39.28 30.16
N TYR A 42 -20.60 37.94 30.23
CA TYR A 42 -21.44 37.18 31.14
C TYR A 42 -20.91 37.29 32.57
N SER A 43 -21.83 37.51 33.50
CA SER A 43 -21.51 37.49 34.93
C SER A 43 -21.13 36.07 35.37
N TRP A 44 -20.27 35.96 36.37
CA TRP A 44 -19.90 34.67 36.97
C TRP A 44 -21.13 33.86 37.46
N GLN A 45 -22.22 34.56 37.80
CA GLN A 45 -23.50 33.96 38.17
C GLN A 45 -24.20 33.29 36.98
N GLU A 46 -24.21 33.91 35.80
CA GLU A 46 -24.82 33.30 34.60
C GLU A 46 -24.07 32.04 34.14
N ILE A 47 -22.75 32.01 34.34
CA ILE A 47 -21.94 30.82 34.05
C ILE A 47 -22.27 29.70 35.04
N TYR A 48 -22.35 30.02 36.33
CA TYR A 48 -22.75 29.06 37.36
C TYR A 48 -24.16 28.51 37.11
N ASP A 49 -25.11 29.39 36.80
CA ASP A 49 -26.49 29.02 36.51
C ASP A 49 -26.58 28.18 35.22
N PHE A 50 -25.77 28.46 34.20
CA PHE A 50 -25.67 27.61 33.02
C PHE A 50 -25.17 26.20 33.35
N PHE A 51 -24.14 26.07 34.18
CA PHE A 51 -23.63 24.75 34.60
C PHE A 51 -24.63 23.99 35.45
N ILE A 52 -25.33 24.66 36.39
CA ILE A 52 -26.39 24.04 37.18
C ILE A 52 -27.54 23.63 36.26
N LEU A 53 -27.97 24.49 35.34
CA LEU A 53 -29.05 24.19 34.40
C LEU A 53 -28.68 23.02 33.48
N LEU A 54 -27.43 22.92 33.04
CA LEU A 54 -26.90 21.78 32.27
C LEU A 54 -26.87 20.49 33.10
N LEU A 55 -26.44 20.55 34.37
CA LEU A 55 -26.39 19.39 35.28
C LEU A 55 -27.79 18.92 35.69
N THR A 56 -28.72 19.85 35.85
CA THR A 56 -30.12 19.59 36.25
C THR A 56 -30.99 19.23 35.04
N TYR A 57 -30.47 19.41 33.82
CA TYR A 57 -31.15 19.07 32.60
C TYR A 57 -31.35 17.55 32.54
N LYS A 58 -32.61 17.12 32.77
CA LYS A 58 -33.01 15.72 32.62
C LYS A 58 -32.92 15.36 31.15
N LEU A 59 -31.77 14.83 30.73
CA LEU A 59 -31.58 14.34 29.38
C LEU A 59 -32.64 13.27 29.11
N PRO A 60 -33.54 13.49 28.16
CA PRO A 60 -34.60 12.55 27.90
C PRO A 60 -34.02 11.27 27.30
N ILE A 61 -34.56 10.13 27.71
CA ILE A 61 -34.08 8.78 27.37
C ILE A 61 -33.91 8.58 25.85
N PHE A 62 -34.68 9.28 25.02
CA PHE A 62 -34.56 9.22 23.57
C PHE A 62 -33.18 9.67 23.05
N VAL A 63 -32.45 10.56 23.75
CA VAL A 63 -31.11 11.00 23.34
C VAL A 63 -30.12 9.84 23.44
N PHE A 64 -30.15 9.09 24.54
CA PHE A 64 -29.32 7.91 24.72
C PHE A 64 -29.66 6.81 23.71
N LEU A 65 -30.95 6.58 23.47
CA LEU A 65 -31.42 5.65 22.44
C LEU A 65 -30.96 6.06 21.03
N SER A 66 -30.93 7.37 20.74
CA SER A 66 -30.48 7.89 19.45
C SER A 66 -28.98 7.68 19.24
N ILE A 67 -28.16 7.88 20.28
CA ILE A 67 -26.71 7.61 20.22
C ILE A 67 -26.45 6.12 19.99
N ILE A 68 -27.16 5.25 20.71
CA ILE A 68 -27.06 3.79 20.53
C ILE A 68 -27.49 3.41 19.10
N GLY A 69 -28.61 3.96 18.62
CA GLY A 69 -29.10 3.73 17.26
C GLY A 69 -28.08 4.17 16.19
N LEU A 70 -27.47 5.34 16.36
CA LEU A 70 -26.43 5.86 15.46
C LEU A 70 -25.19 4.96 15.43
N TYR A 71 -24.79 4.43 16.60
CA TYR A 71 -23.69 3.46 16.67
C TYR A 71 -23.98 2.17 15.89
N PHE A 72 -25.19 1.63 15.99
CA PHE A 72 -25.57 0.45 15.21
C PHE A 72 -25.69 0.75 13.71
N LEU A 73 -26.24 1.91 13.35
CA LEU A 73 -26.38 2.34 11.96
C LEU A 73 -25.01 2.48 11.28
N THR A 74 -24.05 3.13 11.95
CA THR A 74 -22.68 3.29 11.44
C THR A 74 -21.98 1.94 11.29
N LYS A 75 -22.13 1.02 12.25
CA LYS A 75 -21.58 -0.34 12.17
C LYS A 75 -22.19 -1.13 11.01
N LEU A 76 -23.48 -0.96 10.74
CA LEU A 76 -24.18 -1.60 9.64
C LEU A 76 -23.69 -1.06 8.29
N LEU A 77 -23.57 0.26 8.15
CA LEU A 77 -23.00 0.90 6.95
C LEU A 77 -21.58 0.40 6.68
N ILE A 78 -20.70 0.37 7.69
CA ILE A 78 -19.34 -0.16 7.54
C ILE A 78 -19.36 -1.62 7.06
N ARG A 79 -20.27 -2.45 7.58
CA ARG A 79 -20.40 -3.86 7.17
C ARG A 79 -20.87 -3.99 5.72
N LEU A 80 -21.77 -3.12 5.26
CA LEU A 80 -22.24 -3.10 3.87
C LEU A 80 -21.14 -2.65 2.90
N PHE A 81 -20.31 -1.68 3.29
CA PHE A 81 -19.25 -1.14 2.43
C PHE A 81 -17.91 -1.89 2.54
N LYS A 82 -17.75 -2.82 3.48
CA LYS A 82 -16.58 -3.71 3.53
C LYS A 82 -16.59 -4.62 2.31
N LYS A 83 -15.81 -4.25 1.28
CA LYS A 83 -15.50 -5.14 0.16
C LYS A 83 -14.85 -6.41 0.73
N LYS A 84 -15.44 -7.58 0.44
CA LYS A 84 -14.78 -8.86 0.67
C LYS A 84 -13.55 -8.89 -0.23
N ILE A 85 -12.38 -8.73 0.36
CA ILE A 85 -11.11 -8.88 -0.34
C ILE A 85 -10.93 -10.39 -0.52
N ASP A 86 -10.72 -10.84 -1.75
CA ASP A 86 -10.45 -12.25 -2.03
C ASP A 86 -9.15 -12.66 -1.31
N PRO A 87 -9.11 -13.80 -0.59
CA PRO A 87 -7.96 -14.19 0.23
C PRO A 87 -6.67 -14.40 -0.56
N ILE A 88 -6.79 -14.54 -1.89
CA ILE A 88 -5.66 -14.60 -2.84
C ILE A 88 -4.74 -13.37 -2.71
N TRP A 89 -5.31 -12.20 -2.39
CA TRP A 89 -4.54 -10.97 -2.27
C TRP A 89 -3.59 -10.95 -1.05
N ASP A 90 -3.86 -11.77 -0.04
CA ASP A 90 -3.06 -11.87 1.18
C ASP A 90 -2.05 -13.02 1.15
N GLU A 91 -1.97 -13.77 0.04
CA GLU A 91 -1.07 -14.91 -0.08
C GLU A 91 0.40 -14.47 -0.14
N GLN A 92 1.28 -15.18 0.59
CA GLN A 92 2.72 -14.89 0.62
C GLN A 92 3.41 -15.41 -0.65
N VAL A 93 4.19 -14.54 -1.30
CA VAL A 93 4.97 -14.83 -2.52
C VAL A 93 6.40 -14.33 -2.31
N GLY A 94 7.28 -15.22 -1.85
CA GLY A 94 8.61 -14.86 -1.40
C GLY A 94 8.55 -13.93 -0.18
N ASN A 95 9.20 -12.76 -0.29
CA ASN A 95 9.25 -11.75 0.76
C ASN A 95 8.04 -10.80 0.78
N TYR A 96 7.15 -10.89 -0.21
CA TYR A 96 6.01 -9.97 -0.38
C TYR A 96 4.68 -10.71 -0.24
N LYS A 97 3.61 -9.97 0.06
CA LYS A 97 2.25 -10.45 -0.24
C LYS A 97 1.94 -10.29 -1.72
N PHE A 98 1.08 -11.14 -2.27
CA PHE A 98 0.67 -11.07 -3.68
C PHE A 98 0.18 -9.67 -4.07
N LYS A 99 -0.67 -9.05 -3.23
CA LYS A 99 -1.13 -7.67 -3.44
C LYS A 99 0.00 -6.64 -3.52
N GLU A 100 0.99 -6.75 -2.65
CA GLU A 100 2.10 -5.81 -2.58
C GLU A 100 2.95 -5.93 -3.84
N LEU A 101 3.33 -7.15 -4.20
CA LEU A 101 4.13 -7.41 -5.39
C LEU A 101 3.39 -7.01 -6.68
N TYR A 102 2.09 -7.35 -6.77
CA TYR A 102 1.23 -6.92 -7.87
C TYR A 102 1.24 -5.38 -8.02
N GLN A 103 1.07 -4.64 -6.92
CA GLN A 103 1.04 -3.18 -6.94
C GLN A 103 2.40 -2.58 -7.29
N ILE A 104 3.49 -3.16 -6.81
CA ILE A 104 4.85 -2.71 -7.12
C ILE A 104 5.09 -2.84 -8.63
N LEU A 105 4.77 -4.00 -9.20
CA LEU A 105 5.00 -4.28 -10.61
C LEU A 105 4.06 -3.47 -11.52
N SER A 106 2.79 -3.29 -11.14
CA SER A 106 1.83 -2.54 -11.95
C SER A 106 2.06 -1.03 -11.96
N ASN A 107 2.76 -0.50 -10.95
CA ASN A 107 3.00 0.95 -10.81
C ASN A 107 4.38 1.37 -11.31
N GLN A 108 5.23 0.42 -11.68
CA GLN A 108 6.58 0.71 -12.14
C GLN A 108 6.68 0.43 -13.64
N ASN A 109 6.87 1.51 -14.39
CA ASN A 109 7.29 1.42 -15.78
C ASN A 109 8.82 1.42 -15.81
N PHE A 110 9.40 0.76 -16.81
CA PHE A 110 10.85 0.65 -16.90
C PHE A 110 11.38 0.96 -18.32
N PRO A 111 11.15 2.19 -18.83
CA PRO A 111 11.54 2.57 -20.19
C PRO A 111 13.04 2.91 -20.27
N VAL A 112 13.90 1.93 -19.97
CA VAL A 112 15.35 2.07 -20.03
C VAL A 112 15.84 1.60 -21.39
N GLU A 113 16.41 2.50 -22.17
CA GLU A 113 16.97 2.19 -23.49
C GLU A 113 18.32 1.46 -23.36
N THR A 114 18.50 0.39 -24.12
CA THR A 114 19.82 -0.26 -24.26
C THR A 114 20.59 0.34 -25.42
N VAL A 115 21.92 0.14 -25.44
CA VAL A 115 22.77 0.54 -26.57
C VAL A 115 22.30 -0.13 -27.87
N GLY A 116 21.90 -1.41 -27.81
CA GLY A 116 21.38 -2.14 -28.98
C GLY A 116 20.06 -1.57 -29.50
N MET A 117 19.18 -1.12 -28.60
CA MET A 117 17.94 -0.42 -28.99
C MET A 117 18.23 0.92 -29.66
N SER A 118 19.18 1.69 -29.10
CA SER A 118 19.60 2.97 -29.65
C SER A 118 20.14 2.85 -31.06
N TRP A 119 20.99 1.84 -31.31
CA TRP A 119 21.56 1.58 -32.63
C TRP A 119 20.54 1.08 -33.64
N SER A 120 19.53 0.34 -33.19
CA SER A 120 18.44 -0.16 -34.04
C SER A 120 17.29 0.84 -34.22
N GLY A 121 17.34 2.00 -33.56
CA GLY A 121 16.27 3.00 -33.59
C GLY A 121 14.97 2.55 -32.91
N ARG A 122 15.01 1.48 -32.09
CA ARG A 122 13.86 0.98 -31.34
C ARG A 122 13.70 1.75 -30.04
N LYS A 123 12.45 2.08 -29.69
CA LYS A 123 12.13 2.70 -28.42
C LYS A 123 11.98 1.64 -27.31
N PRO A 124 12.35 1.96 -26.06
CA PRO A 124 12.12 1.06 -24.95
C PRO A 124 10.61 0.83 -24.72
N PRO A 125 10.20 -0.33 -24.17
CA PRO A 125 8.81 -0.56 -23.82
C PRO A 125 8.32 0.45 -22.79
N GLU A 126 7.09 0.96 -22.98
CA GLU A 126 6.43 1.89 -22.05
C GLU A 126 5.51 1.18 -21.05
N GLU A 127 5.35 -0.14 -21.22
CA GLU A 127 4.53 -1.01 -20.38
C GLU A 127 5.06 -1.07 -18.94
N ASP A 128 4.17 -1.39 -18.00
CA ASP A 128 4.53 -1.65 -16.62
C ASP A 128 5.22 -3.02 -16.46
N LEU A 129 5.98 -3.19 -15.38
CA LEU A 129 6.73 -4.43 -15.11
C LEU A 129 5.82 -5.66 -14.99
N LEU A 130 4.56 -5.50 -14.55
CA LEU A 130 3.62 -6.62 -14.45
C LEU A 130 3.21 -7.10 -15.83
N THR A 131 2.85 -6.18 -16.71
CA THR A 131 2.51 -6.46 -18.11
C THR A 131 3.69 -7.10 -18.83
N MET A 132 4.90 -6.54 -18.68
CA MET A 132 6.10 -7.13 -19.28
C MET A 132 6.40 -8.54 -18.73
N PHE A 133 6.30 -8.75 -17.42
CA PHE A 133 6.49 -10.08 -16.84
C PHE A 133 5.47 -11.09 -17.38
N HIS A 134 4.20 -10.70 -17.48
CA HIS A 134 3.14 -11.55 -18.03
C HIS A 134 3.38 -11.91 -19.49
N SER A 135 3.71 -10.91 -20.32
CA SER A 135 3.98 -11.09 -21.75
C SER A 135 5.19 -12.00 -22.02
N TYR A 136 6.27 -11.84 -21.23
CA TYR A 136 7.54 -12.54 -21.47
C TYR A 136 7.75 -13.80 -20.62
N ILE A 137 6.76 -14.21 -19.82
CA ILE A 137 6.85 -15.40 -18.95
C ILE A 137 7.26 -16.67 -19.70
N THR A 138 6.81 -16.82 -20.94
CA THR A 138 7.13 -18.00 -21.77
C THR A 138 8.60 -18.05 -22.15
N PHE A 139 9.24 -16.90 -22.39
CA PHE A 139 10.68 -16.79 -22.63
C PHE A 139 11.45 -17.11 -21.35
N PHE A 140 11.03 -16.53 -20.22
CA PHE A 140 11.67 -16.81 -18.93
C PHE A 140 11.54 -18.27 -18.48
N ASN A 141 10.43 -18.95 -18.79
CA ASN A 141 10.25 -20.36 -18.45
C ASN A 141 11.18 -21.29 -19.26
N ARG A 142 11.45 -20.96 -20.53
CA ARG A 142 12.44 -21.67 -21.38
C ARG A 142 13.87 -21.39 -20.92
N GLY A 143 14.04 -20.23 -20.29
CA GLY A 143 15.30 -19.69 -19.85
C GLY A 143 15.93 -18.85 -20.96
N LEU A 144 16.35 -17.66 -20.57
CA LEU A 144 16.82 -16.59 -21.44
C LEU A 144 18.35 -16.50 -21.35
N ASN A 145 19.02 -16.71 -22.46
CA ASN A 145 20.45 -16.45 -22.62
C ASN A 145 20.68 -15.13 -23.37
N LEU A 146 21.94 -14.71 -23.46
CA LEU A 146 22.34 -13.50 -24.17
C LEU A 146 21.92 -13.50 -25.65
N ASP A 147 21.99 -14.66 -26.29
CA ASP A 147 21.75 -14.81 -27.73
C ASP A 147 20.25 -14.90 -28.11
N ASP A 148 19.38 -15.19 -27.14
CA ASP A 148 17.99 -15.60 -27.42
C ASP A 148 17.04 -14.46 -27.84
N ASN A 149 17.46 -13.19 -27.77
CA ASN A 149 16.62 -12.03 -28.10
C ASN A 149 17.40 -10.82 -28.64
N LEU A 150 18.39 -11.02 -29.50
CA LEU A 150 19.14 -9.90 -30.09
C LEU A 150 18.24 -8.88 -30.82
N ASP A 151 17.11 -9.34 -31.35
CA ASP A 151 16.14 -8.51 -32.08
C ASP A 151 15.52 -7.40 -31.22
N ASP A 152 15.45 -7.55 -29.90
CA ASP A 152 14.91 -6.52 -29.00
C ASP A 152 15.95 -5.47 -28.57
N GLY A 153 17.18 -5.56 -29.10
CA GLY A 153 18.32 -4.74 -28.69
C GLY A 153 18.98 -5.20 -27.38
N GLY A 154 18.72 -6.42 -26.94
CA GLY A 154 19.19 -6.99 -25.67
C GLY A 154 18.41 -6.49 -24.45
N TYR A 155 17.20 -5.96 -24.62
CA TYR A 155 16.42 -5.37 -23.52
C TYR A 155 15.94 -6.42 -22.52
N LEU A 156 15.37 -7.53 -23.01
CA LEU A 156 14.87 -8.61 -22.14
C LEU A 156 15.99 -9.15 -21.25
N TYR A 157 17.16 -9.38 -21.82
CA TYR A 157 18.31 -9.95 -21.12
C TYR A 157 19.06 -8.92 -20.27
N GLY A 158 19.34 -7.73 -20.81
CA GLY A 158 20.21 -6.74 -20.17
C GLY A 158 19.51 -5.83 -19.17
N VAL A 159 18.17 -5.71 -19.25
CA VAL A 159 17.41 -4.70 -18.49
C VAL A 159 16.26 -5.34 -17.71
N LEU A 160 15.35 -6.03 -18.39
CA LEU A 160 14.15 -6.58 -17.75
C LEU A 160 14.48 -7.74 -16.80
N ALA A 161 15.23 -8.74 -17.26
CA ALA A 161 15.52 -9.91 -16.45
C ALA A 161 16.27 -9.58 -15.14
N PRO A 162 17.34 -8.76 -15.14
CA PRO A 162 17.99 -8.34 -13.90
C PRO A 162 17.05 -7.60 -12.94
N LYS A 163 16.13 -6.79 -13.47
CA LYS A 163 15.15 -6.07 -12.66
C LYS A 163 14.17 -7.04 -11.98
N LEU A 164 13.72 -8.07 -12.70
CA LEU A 164 12.82 -9.09 -12.17
C LEU A 164 13.49 -10.06 -11.18
N VAL A 165 14.80 -10.32 -11.34
CA VAL A 165 15.61 -11.01 -10.33
C VAL A 165 15.59 -10.24 -9.00
N GLY A 166 15.63 -8.90 -9.05
CA GLY A 166 15.53 -8.05 -7.85
C GLY A 166 14.23 -8.23 -7.05
N TYR A 167 13.15 -8.69 -7.69
CA TYR A 167 11.88 -9.03 -7.01
C TYR A 167 11.75 -10.52 -6.66
N GLY A 168 12.76 -11.32 -6.96
CA GLY A 168 12.75 -12.77 -6.79
C GLY A 168 11.85 -13.51 -7.78
N LEU A 169 11.43 -12.86 -8.89
CA LEU A 169 10.59 -13.50 -9.91
C LEU A 169 11.38 -14.38 -10.89
N LEU A 170 12.67 -14.06 -11.05
CA LEU A 170 13.60 -14.82 -11.88
C LEU A 170 14.82 -15.22 -11.05
N ASP A 171 15.41 -16.35 -11.40
CA ASP A 171 16.70 -16.82 -10.91
C ASP A 171 17.79 -16.52 -11.95
N LYS A 172 18.97 -16.16 -11.44
CA LYS A 172 20.19 -16.01 -12.23
C LYS A 172 21.02 -17.28 -12.08
N ILE A 173 21.18 -18.02 -13.17
CA ILE A 173 21.95 -19.26 -13.21
C ILE A 173 23.26 -18.97 -13.93
N GLU A 174 24.36 -19.17 -13.22
CA GLU A 174 25.70 -18.98 -13.76
C GLU A 174 26.26 -20.33 -14.23
N THR A 175 26.37 -20.49 -15.54
CA THR A 175 26.87 -21.71 -16.18
C THR A 175 28.24 -21.46 -16.76
N LYS A 176 29.23 -22.25 -16.34
CA LYS A 176 30.56 -22.19 -16.95
C LYS A 176 30.50 -22.91 -18.29
N ASN A 177 30.70 -22.17 -19.39
CA ASN A 177 30.83 -22.80 -20.70
C ASN A 177 32.22 -23.45 -20.79
N LEU A 178 32.26 -24.78 -20.93
CA LEU A 178 33.53 -25.53 -20.90
C LEU A 178 34.39 -25.30 -22.16
N GLN A 179 33.83 -24.68 -23.21
CA GLN A 179 34.50 -24.49 -24.50
C GLN A 179 35.16 -23.10 -24.64
N ILE A 180 34.61 -22.10 -23.96
CA ILE A 180 35.03 -20.70 -24.02
C ILE A 180 35.03 -20.29 -22.56
N ASP A 181 36.18 -20.06 -21.93
CA ASP A 181 36.34 -19.83 -20.48
C ASP A 181 35.68 -18.52 -20.00
N VAL A 182 34.36 -18.45 -20.18
CA VAL A 182 33.49 -17.31 -19.99
C VAL A 182 32.24 -17.82 -19.25
N MET A 183 31.82 -17.06 -18.26
CA MET A 183 30.60 -17.34 -17.50
C MET A 183 29.40 -16.96 -18.35
N ASP A 184 28.57 -17.95 -18.70
CA ASP A 184 27.30 -17.72 -19.36
C ASP A 184 26.23 -17.53 -18.28
N ILE A 185 25.47 -16.44 -18.38
CA ILE A 185 24.42 -16.11 -17.42
C ILE A 185 23.09 -16.43 -18.08
N LYS A 186 22.33 -17.32 -17.45
CA LYS A 186 20.99 -17.68 -17.87
C LYS A 186 19.97 -17.17 -16.87
N TYR A 187 18.91 -16.54 -17.33
CA TYR A 187 17.79 -16.12 -16.49
C TYR A 187 16.60 -17.05 -16.68
N GLN A 188 16.04 -17.58 -15.60
CA GLN A 188 14.87 -18.46 -15.65
C GLN A 188 13.83 -18.04 -14.62
N THR A 189 12.55 -18.31 -14.86
CA THR A 189 11.50 -18.09 -13.86
C THR A 189 11.75 -18.91 -12.60
N SER A 190 11.77 -18.23 -11.45
CA SER A 190 11.95 -18.86 -10.14
C SER A 190 10.67 -19.56 -9.67
N GLU A 191 10.77 -20.39 -8.63
CA GLU A 191 9.58 -20.97 -7.97
C GLU A 191 8.61 -19.89 -7.48
N ILE A 192 9.16 -18.77 -6.97
CA ILE A 192 8.39 -17.61 -6.52
C ILE A 192 7.69 -16.96 -7.72
N GLY A 193 8.39 -16.81 -8.85
CA GLY A 193 7.84 -16.27 -10.10
C GLY A 193 6.71 -17.13 -10.66
N GLN A 194 6.87 -18.45 -10.64
CA GLN A 194 5.81 -19.39 -11.06
C GLN A 194 4.58 -19.29 -10.15
N LYS A 195 4.80 -19.22 -8.83
CA LYS A 195 3.71 -19.02 -7.86
C LYS A 195 2.98 -17.68 -8.11
N PHE A 196 3.74 -16.60 -8.29
CA PHE A 196 3.19 -15.28 -8.59
C PHE A 196 2.32 -15.31 -9.86
N TYR A 197 2.84 -15.92 -10.93
CA TYR A 197 2.13 -16.05 -12.20
C TYR A 197 0.84 -16.86 -12.06
N ALA A 198 0.86 -17.98 -11.33
CA ALA A 198 -0.33 -18.79 -11.08
C ALA A 198 -1.42 -18.01 -10.34
N LEU A 199 -1.04 -17.19 -9.35
CA LEU A 199 -1.99 -16.33 -8.63
C LEU A 199 -2.56 -15.23 -9.54
N LEU A 200 -1.72 -14.65 -10.39
CA LEU A 200 -2.13 -13.65 -11.37
C LEU A 200 -3.17 -14.22 -12.35
N GLU A 201 -2.90 -15.37 -12.97
CA GLU A 201 -3.85 -16.06 -13.85
C GLU A 201 -5.17 -16.37 -13.14
N LYS A 202 -5.10 -16.86 -11.90
CA LYS A 202 -6.29 -17.11 -11.08
C LYS A 202 -7.12 -15.83 -10.86
N THR A 203 -6.47 -14.70 -10.61
CA THR A 203 -7.20 -13.42 -10.45
C THR A 203 -7.86 -12.94 -11.74
N LEU A 204 -7.19 -13.11 -12.89
CA LEU A 204 -7.75 -12.77 -14.19
C LEU A 204 -8.97 -13.64 -14.51
N TYR A 205 -8.87 -14.94 -14.26
CA TYR A 205 -9.97 -15.89 -14.44
C TYR A 205 -11.18 -15.56 -13.55
N LEU A 206 -10.96 -15.28 -12.25
CA LEU A 206 -12.02 -14.89 -11.32
C LEU A 206 -12.71 -13.58 -11.73
N LYS A 207 -11.96 -12.62 -12.26
CA LYS A 207 -12.51 -11.35 -12.77
C LYS A 207 -13.34 -11.56 -14.04
N SER A 208 -12.92 -12.46 -14.92
CA SER A 208 -13.66 -12.85 -16.13
C SER A 208 -15.00 -13.52 -15.79
N ASN A 209 -15.00 -14.48 -14.87
CA ASN A 209 -16.22 -15.17 -14.45
C ASN A 209 -17.22 -14.25 -13.73
N LYS A 210 -16.76 -13.27 -12.95
CA LYS A 210 -17.64 -12.25 -12.34
C LYS A 210 -18.33 -11.35 -13.38
N LYS A 211 -17.79 -11.22 -14.61
CA LYS A 211 -18.39 -10.44 -15.70
C LYS A 211 -19.38 -11.26 -16.57
N SER A 212 -19.40 -12.59 -16.44
CA SER A 212 -20.28 -13.47 -17.23
C SER A 212 -21.40 -14.17 -16.42
N PRO A 213 -22.09 -13.54 -15.45
CA PRO A 213 -23.17 -14.23 -14.74
C PRO A 213 -24.50 -14.27 -15.53
N ASN A 214 -24.56 -13.76 -16.77
CA ASN A 214 -25.72 -13.87 -17.66
C ASN A 214 -25.28 -14.36 -19.05
N ARG A 215 -25.20 -15.67 -19.21
CA ARG A 215 -25.46 -16.37 -20.47
C ARG A 215 -26.23 -17.64 -20.16
#